data_AF-A0A1W6Q593-F1
#
_entry.id   AF-A0A1W6Q593-F1
#
_cell.length_a   1.000
_cell.length_b   1.000
_cell.length_c   1.000
_cell.angle_alpha   90.00
_cell.angle_beta   90.00
_cell.angle_gamma   90.00
#
_symmetry.space_group_name_H-M   'P 1'
#
loop_
_entity.id
_entity.type
_entity.pdbx_description
1 polymer ?
#
loop_
_entity_poly.entity_id
_entity_poly.type
_entity_poly.pdbx_seq_one_letter_code
_entity_poly.pdbx_strand_id
1 'polypeptide(L)'
;MLMNMFLLINKFYMLNYLIIKILIIYLPIILAIIPLFHKSIHPVSMMIYLILFTIFNCLKMSILFLNSWFSYMLFLTMIGGLLILFLYFVATSSNEKIKSFKLNYFLIKITSMSIMMVIMSIMFYFDTFSILSIDNITNQSMFMKNNWSNINHFNSSQMFNLTYKITLIMMIYLLFTLFTLMKMCMKMYGPLRQYS
;
A
#
# COMPACT_ATOMS: atom_id res chain seq x y z
N MET A 1 -1.88 4.62 44.77
CA MET A 1 -3.02 5.09 43.95
C MET A 1 -2.57 5.84 42.70
N LEU A 2 -1.75 6.90 42.82
CA LEU A 2 -1.17 7.64 41.68
C LEU A 2 -0.34 6.76 40.71
N MET A 3 0.51 5.88 41.24
CA MET A 3 1.31 4.94 40.43
C MET A 3 0.44 3.99 39.58
N ASN A 4 -0.66 3.46 40.15
CA ASN A 4 -1.60 2.62 39.42
C ASN A 4 -2.37 3.41 38.36
N MET A 5 -2.73 4.66 38.66
CA MET A 5 -3.40 5.52 37.69
C MET A 5 -2.51 5.82 36.48
N PHE A 6 -1.22 6.12 36.71
CA PHE A 6 -0.24 6.36 35.65
C PHE A 6 0.00 5.12 34.77
N LEU A 7 0.08 3.93 35.38
CA LEU A 7 0.18 2.65 34.66
C LEU A 7 -1.04 2.38 33.77
N LEU A 8 -2.24 2.70 34.26
CA LEU A 8 -3.50 2.51 33.54
C LEU A 8 -3.60 3.47 32.33
N ILE A 9 -3.16 4.71 32.51
CA ILE A 9 -3.06 5.71 31.44
C ILE A 9 -2.08 5.26 30.35
N ASN A 10 -0.88 4.79 30.72
CA ASN A 10 0.09 4.28 29.75
C ASN A 10 -0.43 3.03 29.01
N LYS A 11 -1.14 2.13 29.70
CA LYS A 11 -1.76 0.96 29.06
C LYS A 11 -2.83 1.37 28.04
N PHE A 12 -3.61 2.42 28.33
CA PHE A 12 -4.60 2.98 27.41
C PHE A 12 -3.95 3.61 26.17
N TYR A 13 -2.88 4.38 26.32
CA TYR A 13 -2.12 4.93 25.19
C TYR A 13 -1.50 3.84 24.31
N MET A 14 -0.93 2.80 24.91
CA MET A 14 -0.36 1.66 24.17
C MET A 14 -1.43 0.88 23.40
N LEU A 15 -2.61 0.70 24.00
CA LEU A 15 -3.75 0.07 23.36
C LEU A 15 -4.22 0.87 22.14
N ASN A 16 -4.39 2.19 22.28
CA ASN A 16 -4.78 3.07 21.19
C ASN A 16 -3.76 3.03 20.04
N TYR A 17 -2.46 3.03 20.36
CA TYR A 17 -1.40 2.90 19.36
C TYR A 17 -1.47 1.57 18.59
N LEU A 18 -1.74 0.46 19.27
CA LEU A 18 -1.93 -0.85 18.63
C LEU A 18 -3.18 -0.88 17.73
N ILE A 19 -4.30 -0.32 18.20
CA ILE A 19 -5.54 -0.23 17.40
C ILE A 19 -5.29 0.58 16.12
N ILE A 20 -4.60 1.71 16.22
CA ILE A 20 -4.24 2.54 15.05
C ILE A 20 -3.37 1.76 14.06
N LYS A 21 -2.38 0.99 14.55
CA LYS A 21 -1.53 0.15 13.68
C LYS A 21 -2.35 -0.91 12.94
N ILE A 22 -3.23 -1.61 13.65
CA ILE A 22 -4.10 -2.65 13.07
C ILE A 22 -4.97 -2.03 11.97
N LEU A 23 -5.59 -0.88 12.23
CA LEU A 23 -6.43 -0.19 11.24
C LEU A 23 -5.63 0.14 9.97
N ILE A 24 -4.42 0.71 10.10
CA ILE A 24 -3.62 1.11 8.94
C ILE A 24 -3.15 -0.10 8.11
N ILE A 25 -2.96 -1.27 8.72
CA ILE A 25 -2.59 -2.51 8.00
C ILE A 25 -3.76 -3.03 7.15
N TYR A 26 -4.99 -2.98 7.66
CA TYR A 26 -6.16 -3.56 7.01
C TYR A 26 -6.86 -2.64 5.99
N LEU A 27 -6.78 -1.31 6.16
CA LEU A 27 -7.37 -0.33 5.24
C LEU A 27 -7.01 -0.54 3.75
N PRO A 28 -5.73 -0.74 3.35
CA PRO A 28 -5.41 -0.96 1.94
C PRO A 28 -5.96 -2.29 1.42
N ILE A 29 -6.10 -3.32 2.25
CA ILE A 29 -6.63 -4.63 1.85
C ILE A 29 -8.11 -4.51 1.50
N ILE A 30 -8.88 -3.77 2.30
CA ILE A 30 -10.30 -3.51 2.02
C ILE A 30 -10.45 -2.74 0.71
N LEU A 31 -9.63 -1.70 0.52
CA LEU A 31 -9.67 -0.90 -0.70
C LEU A 31 -9.42 -1.79 -1.92
N ALA A 32 -8.36 -2.61 -1.89
CA ALA A 32 -7.94 -3.47 -3.00
C ALA A 32 -9.07 -4.33 -3.59
N ILE A 33 -10.05 -4.74 -2.79
CA ILE A 33 -11.12 -5.67 -3.20
C ILE A 33 -12.20 -4.96 -4.04
N ILE A 34 -12.41 -3.65 -3.84
CA ILE A 34 -13.47 -2.86 -4.48
C ILE A 34 -13.42 -2.88 -6.02
N PRO A 35 -12.28 -2.64 -6.70
CA PRO A 35 -12.24 -2.58 -8.15
C PRO A 35 -12.41 -3.94 -8.84
N LEU A 36 -12.12 -5.07 -8.17
CA LEU A 36 -12.23 -6.40 -8.78
C LEU A 36 -13.68 -6.74 -9.19
N PHE A 37 -14.66 -6.14 -8.51
CA PHE A 37 -16.06 -6.47 -8.69
C PHE A 37 -16.83 -5.43 -9.51
N HIS A 38 -16.17 -4.36 -9.93
CA HIS A 38 -16.81 -3.30 -10.68
C HIS A 38 -16.36 -3.33 -12.15
N LYS A 39 -17.10 -4.07 -12.98
CA LYS A 39 -16.79 -4.26 -14.40
C LYS A 39 -16.93 -3.00 -15.28
N SER A 40 -17.55 -1.93 -14.77
CA SER A 40 -17.82 -0.71 -15.53
C SER A 40 -17.39 0.57 -14.80
N ILE A 41 -16.17 0.62 -14.27
CA ILE A 41 -15.62 1.87 -13.71
C ILE A 41 -15.13 2.75 -14.86
N HIS A 42 -15.53 4.01 -14.88
CA HIS A 42 -14.92 5.00 -15.78
C HIS A 42 -13.43 5.16 -15.42
N PRO A 43 -12.49 5.15 -16.38
CA PRO A 43 -11.05 5.22 -16.09
C PRO A 43 -10.63 6.37 -15.15
N VAL A 44 -11.32 7.52 -15.18
CA VAL A 44 -11.10 8.61 -14.18
C VAL A 44 -11.44 8.18 -12.76
N SER A 45 -12.56 7.48 -12.52
CA SER A 45 -12.87 6.99 -11.18
C SER A 45 -11.93 5.86 -10.75
N MET A 46 -11.37 5.09 -11.69
CA MET A 46 -10.29 4.16 -11.41
C MET A 46 -8.99 4.89 -11.00
N MET A 47 -8.68 6.02 -11.62
CA MET A 47 -7.53 6.87 -11.25
C MET A 47 -7.67 7.43 -9.83
N ILE A 48 -8.85 7.97 -9.49
CA ILE A 48 -9.14 8.49 -8.13
C ILE A 48 -9.02 7.37 -7.10
N TYR A 49 -9.55 6.18 -7.40
CA TYR A 49 -9.43 5.01 -6.54
C TYR A 49 -7.97 4.59 -6.31
N LEU A 50 -7.15 4.58 -7.37
CA LEU A 50 -5.72 4.26 -7.28
C LEU A 50 -4.96 5.27 -6.41
N ILE A 51 -5.25 6.58 -6.52
CA ILE A 51 -4.64 7.60 -5.64
C ILE A 51 -4.92 7.28 -4.17
N LEU A 52 -6.18 7.01 -3.80
CA LEU A 52 -6.54 6.64 -2.43
C LEU A 52 -5.79 5.38 -1.96
N PHE A 53 -5.80 4.32 -2.77
CA PHE A 53 -5.11 3.08 -2.46
C PHE A 53 -3.60 3.27 -2.24
N THR A 54 -2.95 4.11 -3.05
CA THR A 54 -1.51 4.39 -2.92
C THR A 54 -1.17 5.13 -1.62
N ILE A 55 -2.00 6.08 -1.18
CA ILE A 55 -1.79 6.81 0.08
C ILE A 55 -1.85 5.83 1.27
N PHE A 56 -2.86 4.95 1.32
CA PHE A 56 -2.98 3.97 2.40
C PHE A 56 -1.84 2.94 2.38
N ASN A 57 -1.34 2.55 1.21
CA ASN A 57 -0.16 1.68 1.12
C ASN A 57 1.13 2.37 1.59
N CYS A 58 1.31 3.67 1.31
CA CYS A 58 2.46 4.42 1.83
C CYS A 58 2.44 4.48 3.36
N LEU A 59 1.26 4.74 3.95
CA LEU A 59 1.08 4.72 5.40
C LEU A 59 1.38 3.35 5.99
N LYS A 60 0.89 2.27 5.38
CA LYS A 60 1.21 0.89 5.80
C LYS A 60 2.72 0.62 5.79
N MET A 61 3.43 1.00 4.73
CA MET A 61 4.88 0.76 4.61
C MET A 61 5.68 1.56 5.65
N SER A 62 5.24 2.77 5.98
CA SER A 62 5.89 3.59 7.01
C SER A 62 5.82 3.01 8.43
N ILE A 63 4.83 2.15 8.70
CA ILE A 63 4.69 1.48 10.01
C ILE A 63 5.51 0.19 10.06
N LEU A 64 5.63 -0.51 8.93
CA LEU A 64 6.34 -1.79 8.84
C LEU A 64 7.85 -1.61 8.86
N PHE A 65 8.36 -0.55 8.23
CA PHE A 65 9.79 -0.27 8.18
C PHE A 65 10.15 0.91 9.06
N LEU A 66 11.22 0.75 9.84
CA LEU A 66 11.75 1.81 10.71
C LEU A 66 12.29 3.01 9.91
N ASN A 67 12.73 2.78 8.66
CA ASN A 67 13.18 3.83 7.77
C ASN A 67 12.10 4.16 6.71
N SER A 68 11.71 5.44 6.61
CA SER A 68 10.66 5.93 5.72
C SER A 68 11.07 6.05 4.25
N TRP A 69 12.32 5.74 3.92
CA TRP A 69 12.85 5.86 2.55
C TRP A 69 12.07 5.00 1.54
N PHE A 70 11.68 3.78 1.93
CA PHE A 70 10.86 2.91 1.08
C PHE A 70 9.44 3.44 0.85
N SER A 71 8.79 3.99 1.89
CA SER A 71 7.47 4.62 1.72
C SER A 71 7.53 5.84 0.79
N TYR A 72 8.62 6.60 0.82
CA TYR A 72 8.83 7.75 -0.06
C TYR A 72 9.01 7.33 -1.52
N MET A 73 9.86 6.32 -1.79
CA MET A 73 10.07 5.81 -3.15
C MET A 73 8.78 5.22 -3.75
N LEU A 74 7.98 4.53 -2.93
CA LEU A 74 6.67 3.99 -3.36
C LEU A 74 5.70 5.12 -3.72
N PHE A 75 5.65 6.19 -2.94
CA PHE A 75 4.80 7.35 -3.22
C PHE A 75 5.15 8.03 -4.54
N LEU A 76 6.44 8.32 -4.76
CA LEU A 76 6.92 8.99 -5.98
C LEU A 76 6.63 8.18 -7.25
N THR A 77 6.96 6.89 -7.23
CA THR A 77 6.77 6.01 -8.39
C THR A 77 5.29 5.87 -8.76
N MET A 78 4.41 5.78 -7.76
CA MET A 78 2.97 5.70 -8.00
C MET A 78 2.37 7.00 -8.56
N ILE A 79 2.75 8.17 -8.04
CA ILE A 79 2.30 9.46 -8.61
C ILE A 79 2.80 9.62 -10.05
N GLY A 80 4.06 9.29 -10.33
CA GLY A 80 4.61 9.35 -11.68
C GLY A 80 3.83 8.48 -12.67
N GLY A 81 3.49 7.24 -12.26
CA GLY A 81 2.67 6.34 -13.08
C GLY A 81 1.25 6.86 -13.30
N LEU A 82 0.64 7.48 -12.29
CA LEU A 82 -0.73 8.02 -12.36
C LEU A 82 -0.82 9.23 -13.31
N LEU A 83 0.20 10.08 -13.37
CA LEU A 83 0.24 11.22 -14.29
C LEU A 83 0.28 10.77 -15.76
N ILE A 84 1.04 9.72 -16.08
CA ILE A 84 1.09 9.15 -17.43
C ILE A 84 -0.28 8.57 -17.81
N LEU A 85 -0.95 7.90 -16.86
CA LEU A 85 -2.27 7.31 -17.06
C LEU A 85 -3.36 8.38 -17.25
N PHE A 86 -3.24 9.53 -16.56
CA PHE A 86 -4.09 10.70 -16.76
C PHE A 86 -3.94 11.28 -18.17
N LEU A 87 -2.70 11.49 -18.64
CA LEU A 87 -2.42 12.01 -19.98
C LEU A 87 -2.99 11.10 -21.09
N TYR A 88 -2.85 9.79 -20.94
CA TYR A 88 -3.42 8.83 -21.87
C TYR A 88 -4.95 8.94 -21.97
N PHE A 89 -5.61 9.07 -20.82
CA PHE A 89 -7.07 9.14 -20.79
C PHE A 89 -7.63 10.43 -21.40
N VAL A 90 -7.04 11.59 -21.05
CA VAL A 90 -7.45 12.89 -21.63
C VAL A 90 -7.29 12.90 -23.15
N ALA A 91 -6.30 12.19 -23.69
CA ALA A 91 -6.07 12.10 -25.13
C ALA A 91 -7.06 11.17 -25.87
N THR A 92 -7.72 10.23 -25.18
CA THR A 92 -8.52 9.16 -25.81
C THR A 92 -10.02 9.24 -25.55
N SER A 93 -10.48 10.02 -24.57
CA SER A 93 -11.90 10.02 -24.20
C SER A 93 -12.74 11.07 -24.91
N SER A 94 -13.75 10.62 -25.65
CA SER A 94 -15.00 11.37 -25.83
C SER A 94 -15.67 11.56 -24.46
N ASN A 95 -16.26 12.72 -24.19
CA ASN A 95 -16.91 13.11 -22.92
C ASN A 95 -18.16 12.25 -22.57
N GLU A 96 -18.01 10.93 -22.46
CA GLU A 96 -19.08 10.04 -22.04
C GLU A 96 -19.40 10.29 -20.56
N LYS A 97 -20.69 10.55 -20.29
CA LYS A 97 -21.16 10.78 -18.92
C LYS A 97 -20.83 9.56 -18.07
N ILE A 98 -20.23 9.80 -16.91
CA ILE A 98 -19.94 8.79 -15.89
C ILE A 98 -21.25 8.06 -15.57
N LYS A 99 -21.37 6.80 -16.00
CA LYS A 99 -22.52 5.96 -15.66
C LYS A 99 -22.59 5.83 -14.14
N SER A 100 -23.77 6.08 -13.58
CA SER A 100 -23.97 6.06 -12.14
C SER A 100 -23.61 4.68 -11.55
N PHE A 101 -22.94 4.72 -10.41
CA PHE A 101 -22.60 3.55 -9.62
C PHE A 101 -23.90 2.86 -9.17
N LYS A 102 -24.30 1.80 -9.88
CA LYS A 102 -25.33 0.90 -9.37
C LYS A 102 -24.69 0.05 -8.27
N LEU A 103 -25.08 0.31 -7.03
CA LEU A 103 -24.66 -0.44 -5.86
C LEU A 103 -25.12 -1.89 -6.02
N ASN A 104 -24.18 -2.76 -6.41
CA ASN A 104 -24.46 -4.17 -6.58
C ASN A 104 -24.55 -4.82 -5.18
N TYR A 105 -25.63 -5.56 -4.91
CA TYR A 105 -25.81 -6.26 -3.62
C TYR A 105 -24.64 -7.21 -3.31
N PHE A 106 -23.97 -7.72 -4.35
CA PHE A 106 -22.75 -8.51 -4.22
C PHE A 106 -21.56 -7.71 -3.64
N LEU A 107 -21.42 -6.44 -4.04
CA LEU A 107 -20.39 -5.54 -3.50
C LEU A 107 -20.60 -5.32 -2.00
N ILE A 108 -21.85 -5.10 -1.57
CA ILE A 108 -22.20 -4.88 -0.16
C ILE A 108 -21.85 -6.12 0.68
N LYS A 109 -22.15 -7.33 0.17
CA LYS A 109 -21.82 -8.57 0.86
C LYS A 109 -20.31 -8.74 1.04
N ILE A 110 -19.53 -8.47 0.01
CA ILE A 110 -18.06 -8.63 0.08
C ILE A 110 -17.44 -7.59 1.00
N THR A 111 -17.87 -6.34 0.94
CA THR A 111 -17.38 -5.31 1.86
C THR A 111 -17.74 -5.66 3.31
N SER A 112 -18.97 -6.15 3.57
CA SER A 112 -19.35 -6.61 4.91
C SER A 112 -18.49 -7.77 5.42
N MET A 113 -18.12 -8.72 4.56
CA MET A 113 -17.24 -9.83 4.94
C MET A 113 -15.82 -9.34 5.25
N SER A 114 -15.30 -8.39 4.46
CA SER A 114 -13.99 -7.79 4.74
C SER A 114 -13.96 -7.06 6.09
N ILE A 115 -15.04 -6.36 6.43
CA ILE A 115 -15.18 -5.66 7.71
C ILE A 115 -15.24 -6.66 8.86
N MET A 116 -15.98 -7.76 8.70
CA MET A 116 -16.04 -8.81 9.71
C MET A 116 -14.66 -9.43 9.99
N MET A 117 -13.85 -9.67 8.95
CA MET A 117 -12.48 -10.17 9.15
C MET A 117 -11.62 -9.20 9.97
N VAL A 118 -11.77 -7.90 9.76
CA VAL A 118 -11.07 -6.89 10.56
C VAL A 118 -11.53 -6.93 12.01
N ILE A 119 -12.84 -6.98 12.26
CA ILE A 119 -13.39 -7.06 13.62
C ILE A 119 -12.87 -8.30 14.34
N MET A 120 -12.88 -9.47 13.68
CA MET A 120 -12.34 -10.70 14.27
C MET A 120 -10.86 -10.56 14.61
N SER A 121 -10.05 -9.96 13.72
CA SER A 121 -8.63 -9.74 13.99
C SER A 121 -8.39 -8.84 15.21
N ILE A 122 -9.20 -7.80 15.37
CA ILE A 122 -9.13 -6.88 16.51
C ILE A 122 -9.42 -7.65 17.81
N MET A 123 -10.46 -8.49 17.82
CA MET A 123 -10.80 -9.31 18.98
C MET A 123 -9.66 -10.28 19.36
N PHE A 124 -9.04 -10.95 18.38
CA PHE A 124 -7.86 -11.80 18.63
C PHE A 124 -6.68 -11.02 19.22
N TYR A 125 -6.45 -9.78 18.79
CA TYR A 125 -5.40 -8.93 19.35
C TYR A 125 -5.70 -8.49 20.79
N PHE A 126 -6.97 -8.24 21.13
CA PHE A 126 -7.35 -7.92 22.51
C PHE A 126 -7.08 -9.07 23.48
N ASP A 127 -7.45 -10.30 23.09
CA ASP A 127 -7.22 -11.49 23.92
C ASP A 127 -5.72 -11.76 24.09
N THR A 128 -4.95 -11.70 23.01
CA THR A 128 -3.49 -11.91 23.08
C THR A 128 -2.77 -10.81 23.87
N PHE A 129 -3.21 -9.55 23.81
CA PHE A 129 -2.64 -8.48 24.64
C PHE A 129 -2.92 -8.69 26.13
N SER A 130 -4.09 -9.24 26.47
CA SER A 130 -4.42 -9.58 27.85
C SER A 130 -3.45 -10.64 28.41
N ILE A 131 -3.15 -11.67 27.61
CA ILE A 131 -2.26 -12.80 27.95
C ILE A 131 -0.78 -12.34 27.99
N LEU A 132 -0.31 -11.62 26.96
CA LEU A 132 1.09 -11.16 26.86
C LEU A 132 1.44 -10.05 27.86
N SER A 133 0.44 -9.25 28.32
CA SER A 133 0.70 -8.18 29.30
C SER A 133 1.00 -8.68 30.71
N ILE A 134 0.75 -9.96 31.00
CA ILE A 134 1.03 -10.58 32.30
C ILE A 134 2.44 -11.18 32.33
N ASP A 135 2.93 -11.72 31.22
CA ASP A 135 4.22 -12.43 31.17
C ASP A 135 5.41 -11.60 30.66
N ASN A 136 5.19 -10.52 29.90
CA ASN A 136 6.29 -9.81 29.22
C ASN A 136 6.79 -8.53 29.88
N ILE A 137 6.14 -7.99 30.92
CA ILE A 137 6.61 -6.76 31.58
C ILE A 137 8.02 -6.94 32.19
N THR A 138 8.41 -8.17 32.52
CA THR A 138 9.73 -8.50 33.10
C THR A 138 10.82 -8.81 32.07
N ASN A 139 10.48 -9.30 30.88
CA ASN A 139 11.47 -9.77 29.89
C ASN A 139 11.65 -8.86 28.66
N GLN A 140 10.69 -7.99 28.32
CA GLN A 140 10.76 -7.20 27.08
C GLN A 140 11.70 -5.99 27.12
N SER A 141 12.03 -5.46 28.30
CA SER A 141 12.93 -4.31 28.42
C SER A 141 14.39 -4.64 28.06
N MET A 142 14.80 -5.91 28.21
CA MET A 142 16.16 -6.37 27.90
C MET A 142 16.33 -6.80 26.43
N PHE A 143 15.32 -7.42 25.82
CA PHE A 143 15.41 -7.86 24.41
C PHE A 143 15.20 -6.75 23.38
N MET A 144 14.43 -5.70 23.71
CA MET A 144 14.17 -4.59 22.79
C MET A 144 15.37 -3.65 22.62
N LYS A 145 16.31 -3.64 23.58
CA LYS A 145 17.44 -2.69 23.57
C LYS A 145 18.65 -3.19 22.79
N ASN A 146 18.83 -4.49 22.64
CA ASN A 146 20.03 -5.07 22.00
C ASN A 146 19.86 -5.53 20.54
N ASN A 147 18.63 -5.69 20.03
CA ASN A 147 18.41 -6.15 18.64
C ASN A 147 18.00 -5.05 17.66
N TRP A 148 17.55 -3.88 18.13
CA TRP A 148 17.10 -2.81 17.22
C TRP A 148 18.25 -2.02 16.60
N SER A 149 19.43 -1.95 17.22
CA SER A 149 20.59 -1.29 16.62
C SER A 149 21.19 -2.08 15.45
N ASN A 150 21.17 -3.41 15.50
CA ASN A 150 21.76 -4.26 14.46
C ASN A 150 20.84 -4.57 13.27
N ILE A 151 19.51 -4.43 13.42
CA ILE A 151 18.55 -4.61 12.32
C ILE A 151 18.33 -3.31 11.53
N ASN A 152 18.72 -2.16 12.10
CA ASN A 152 18.49 -0.84 11.51
C ASN A 152 19.44 -0.43 10.39
N HIS A 153 20.47 -1.24 10.11
CA HIS A 153 21.32 -1.02 8.94
C HIS A 153 20.86 -1.88 7.76
N PHE A 154 19.62 -1.70 7.31
CA PHE A 154 19.33 -1.83 5.87
C PHE A 154 20.01 -0.67 5.14
N ASN A 155 21.33 -0.70 5.10
CA ASN A 155 22.10 0.23 4.29
C ASN A 155 21.82 -0.13 2.83
N SER A 156 21.30 0.81 2.06
CA SER A 156 21.10 0.66 0.62
C SER A 156 22.36 0.22 -0.12
N SER A 157 23.54 0.53 0.42
CA SER A 157 24.84 0.08 -0.07
C SER A 157 25.06 -1.44 0.04
N GLN A 158 24.41 -2.14 0.98
CA GLN A 158 24.51 -3.60 1.09
C GLN A 158 23.78 -4.33 -0.05
N MET A 159 22.73 -3.75 -0.65
CA MET A 159 22.06 -4.38 -1.79
C MET A 159 22.98 -4.51 -3.00
N PHE A 160 23.78 -3.48 -3.30
CA PHE A 160 24.73 -3.56 -4.41
C PHE A 160 25.81 -4.61 -4.19
N ASN A 161 26.26 -4.79 -2.95
CA ASN A 161 27.38 -5.67 -2.65
C ASN A 161 26.96 -7.15 -2.51
N LEU A 162 25.83 -7.43 -1.83
CA LEU A 162 25.36 -8.80 -1.57
C LEU A 162 24.53 -9.38 -2.70
N THR A 163 23.80 -8.56 -3.46
CA THR A 163 22.87 -9.02 -4.51
C THR A 163 23.13 -8.37 -5.88
N TYR A 164 24.41 -8.16 -6.22
CA TYR A 164 24.81 -7.56 -7.50
C TYR A 164 24.15 -8.23 -8.73
N LYS A 165 23.98 -9.57 -8.71
CA LYS A 165 23.32 -10.33 -9.79
C LYS A 165 21.88 -9.87 -10.02
N ILE A 166 21.11 -9.63 -8.95
CA ILE A 166 19.73 -9.17 -9.04
C ILE A 166 19.70 -7.74 -9.59
N THR A 167 20.63 -6.88 -9.14
CA THR A 167 20.72 -5.50 -9.65
C THR A 167 21.05 -5.45 -11.15
N LEU A 168 21.96 -6.31 -11.63
CA LEU A 168 22.30 -6.40 -13.06
C LEU A 168 21.11 -6.84 -13.91
N ILE A 169 20.34 -7.83 -13.45
CA ILE A 169 19.13 -8.29 -14.16
C ILE A 169 18.10 -7.16 -14.27
N MET A 170 17.90 -6.37 -13.20
CA MET A 170 16.98 -5.23 -13.23
C MET A 170 17.43 -4.12 -14.19
N MET A 171 18.73 -3.85 -14.27
CA MET A 171 19.28 -2.88 -15.24
C MET A 171 19.04 -3.34 -16.69
N ILE A 172 19.33 -4.60 -17.00
CA ILE A 172 19.09 -5.17 -18.34
C ILE A 172 17.60 -5.14 -18.67
N TYR A 173 16.73 -5.45 -17.71
CA TYR A 173 15.28 -5.37 -17.88
C TYR A 173 14.81 -3.95 -18.25
N LEU A 174 15.27 -2.92 -17.52
CA LEU A 174 14.93 -1.52 -17.83
C LEU A 174 15.44 -1.08 -19.21
N LEU A 175 16.63 -1.54 -19.62
CA LEU A 175 17.16 -1.24 -20.95
C LEU A 175 16.36 -1.93 -22.05
N PHE A 176 15.95 -3.18 -21.83
CA PHE A 176 15.10 -3.94 -22.75
C PHE A 176 13.71 -3.31 -22.89
N THR A 177 13.07 -2.87 -21.80
CA THR A 177 11.77 -2.20 -21.87
C THR A 177 11.87 -0.88 -22.65
N LEU A 178 12.94 -0.11 -22.50
CA LEU A 178 13.15 1.10 -23.30
C LEU A 178 13.30 0.78 -24.80
N PHE A 179 14.09 -0.22 -25.17
CA PHE A 179 14.25 -0.62 -26.57
C PHE A 179 12.93 -1.09 -27.21
N THR A 180 12.16 -1.89 -26.47
CA THR A 180 10.84 -2.36 -26.93
C THR A 180 9.84 -1.22 -27.07
N LEU A 181 9.81 -0.26 -26.14
CA LEU A 181 8.98 0.95 -26.24
C LEU A 181 9.34 1.76 -27.49
N MET A 182 10.63 2.02 -27.76
CA MET A 182 11.07 2.73 -28.97
C MET A 182 10.62 2.02 -30.26
N LYS A 183 10.72 0.69 -30.31
CA LYS A 183 10.25 -0.12 -31.44
C LYS A 183 8.72 -0.06 -31.59
N MET A 184 7.96 -0.02 -30.49
CA MET A 184 6.51 0.15 -30.53
C MET A 184 6.11 1.54 -31.04
N CYS A 185 6.79 2.60 -30.63
CA CYS A 185 6.53 3.97 -31.08
C CYS A 185 6.83 4.17 -32.58
N MET A 186 7.86 3.53 -33.13
CA MET A 186 8.23 3.70 -34.55
C MET A 186 7.30 2.97 -35.55
N LYS A 187 6.28 2.23 -35.11
CA LYS A 187 5.36 1.48 -35.99
C LYS A 187 4.27 2.32 -36.69
N MET A 188 4.36 3.66 -36.66
CA MET A 188 3.42 4.57 -37.32
C MET A 188 3.85 4.90 -38.76
N TYR A 189 3.72 3.95 -39.70
CA TYR A 189 3.85 4.24 -41.13
C TYR A 189 2.50 4.05 -41.82
N GLY A 190 1.68 5.11 -41.80
CA GLY A 190 0.44 5.23 -42.55
C GLY A 190 -0.33 6.47 -42.10
N PRO A 191 -0.88 7.29 -43.02
CA PRO A 191 -1.67 8.45 -42.63
C PRO A 191 -2.93 8.00 -41.88
N LEU A 192 -3.18 8.58 -40.70
CA LEU A 192 -4.39 8.38 -39.87
C LEU A 192 -5.70 8.84 -40.54
N ARG A 193 -5.63 9.30 -41.79
CA ARG A 193 -6.76 9.71 -42.62
C ARG A 193 -6.68 8.96 -43.94
N GLN A 194 -7.66 8.09 -44.20
CA GLN A 194 -7.92 7.63 -45.56
C GLN A 194 -8.27 8.86 -46.41
N TYR A 195 -7.51 9.08 -47.48
CA TYR A 195 -7.95 9.98 -48.54
C TYR A 195 -9.04 9.26 -49.33
N SER A 196 -10.25 9.82 -49.22
CA SER A 196 -11.49 9.58 -49.98
C SER A 196 -11.87 8.12 -50.27
#